data_AF-A0ABD0RY33-F1
#
_entry.id   AF-A0ABD0RY33-F1
#
_cell.length_a   1.000
_cell.length_b   1.000
_cell.length_c   1.000
_cell.angle_alpha   90.00
_cell.angle_beta   90.00
_cell.angle_gamma   90.00
#
_symmetry.space_group_name_H-M   'P 1'
#
loop_
_entity.id
_entity.type
_entity.pdbx_description
1 polymer ?
#
loop_
_entity_poly.entity_id
_entity_poly.type
_entity_poly.pdbx_seq_one_letter_code
_entity_poly.pdbx_strand_id
1 'polypeptide(L)'
;ARVERMEVFMKKGEELEKSLTESRRKLAEAQRRVRELLSASTPEAKADLAKAQEEEKQLKKEERSWEKKMEEHRSEEKKMPWNVDTLSKEGFSKSVVNIKPEKEETEEEKEEKHKTFVEKYEKQIKHFGELLSTFLRFVPHRWLIVGRHQQTRLLYSY
;
A
#
# COMPACT_ATOMS: atom_id res chain seq x y z
N ALA A 1 14.01 14.31 9.94
CA ALA A 1 13.84 13.60 11.24
C ALA A 1 13.55 12.09 11.13
N ARG A 2 12.43 11.60 10.56
CA ARG A 2 12.16 10.14 10.45
C ARG A 2 12.79 9.48 9.22
N VAL A 3 12.54 10.06 8.05
CA VAL A 3 13.02 9.54 6.76
C VAL A 3 14.55 9.44 6.75
N GLU A 4 15.23 10.50 7.20
CA GLU A 4 16.70 10.51 7.35
C GLU A 4 17.20 9.37 8.27
N ARG A 5 16.51 9.06 9.37
CA ARG A 5 16.92 7.96 10.26
C ARG A 5 16.76 6.60 9.58
N MET A 6 15.68 6.39 8.84
CA MET A 6 15.51 5.17 8.05
C MET A 6 16.57 5.08 6.94
N GLU A 7 16.87 6.17 6.25
CA GLU A 7 17.90 6.20 5.21
C GLU A 7 19.29 5.87 5.76
N VAL A 8 19.68 6.47 6.90
CA VAL A 8 20.94 6.16 7.57
C VAL A 8 20.98 4.70 8.03
N PHE A 9 19.86 4.17 8.55
CA PHE A 9 19.77 2.77 8.98
C PHE A 9 19.90 1.78 7.81
N MET A 10 19.27 2.08 6.67
CA MET A 10 19.37 1.29 5.45
C MET A 10 20.79 1.33 4.88
N LYS A 11 21.41 2.51 4.78
CA LYS A 11 22.80 2.67 4.33
C LYS A 11 23.77 1.88 5.21
N LYS A 12 23.61 1.94 6.54
CA LYS A 12 24.41 1.13 7.48
C LYS A 12 24.25 -0.37 7.20
N GLY A 13 23.03 -0.84 6.91
CA GLY A 13 22.78 -2.23 6.54
C GLY A 13 23.48 -2.65 5.25
N GLU A 14 23.38 -1.81 4.21
CA GLU A 14 24.06 -2.05 2.92
C GLU A 14 25.59 -2.06 3.04
N GLU A 15 26.16 -1.15 3.84
CA GLU A 15 27.61 -1.11 4.11
C GLU A 15 28.09 -2.34 4.88
N LEU A 16 27.30 -2.82 5.85
CA LEU A 16 27.59 -4.06 6.58
C LEU A 16 27.53 -5.27 5.65
N GLU A 17 26.56 -5.35 4.75
CA GLU A 17 26.45 -6.45 3.78
C GLU A 17 27.61 -6.45 2.77
N LYS A 18 28.02 -5.28 2.27
CA LYS A 18 29.21 -5.13 1.42
C LYS A 18 30.48 -5.60 2.15
N SER A 19 30.66 -5.16 3.40
CA SER A 19 31.83 -5.54 4.21
C SER A 19 31.87 -7.05 4.48
N LEU A 20 30.71 -7.65 4.76
CA LEU A 20 30.58 -9.09 5.02
C LEU A 20 30.84 -9.93 3.76
N THR A 21 30.31 -9.51 2.60
CA THR A 21 30.58 -10.18 1.33
C THR A 21 32.05 -10.09 0.93
N GLU A 22 32.70 -8.93 1.12
CA GLU A 22 34.14 -8.78 0.92
C GLU A 22 34.96 -9.67 1.86
N SER A 23 34.61 -9.72 3.15
CA SER A 23 35.28 -10.56 4.14
C SER A 23 35.17 -12.06 3.78
N ARG A 24 33.98 -12.51 3.36
CA ARG A 24 33.76 -13.88 2.86
C ARG A 24 34.58 -14.19 1.61
N ARG A 25 34.71 -13.24 0.67
CA ARG A 25 35.57 -13.41 -0.51
C ARG A 25 37.04 -13.58 -0.12
N LYS A 26 37.55 -12.73 0.77
CA LYS A 26 38.94 -12.83 1.27
C LYS A 26 39.19 -14.17 1.97
N LEU A 27 38.23 -14.62 2.80
CA LEU A 27 38.32 -15.91 3.49
C LEU A 27 38.35 -17.08 2.49
N ALA A 28 37.51 -17.05 1.46
CA ALA A 28 37.48 -18.09 0.42
C ALA A 28 38.80 -18.15 -0.38
N GLU A 29 39.40 -16.99 -0.67
CA GLU A 29 40.71 -16.89 -1.31
C GLU A 29 41.83 -17.44 -0.40
N ALA A 30 41.85 -17.07 0.89
CA ALA A 30 42.82 -17.59 1.84
C ALA A 30 42.69 -19.11 2.00
N GLN A 31 41.47 -19.65 2.08
CA GLN A 31 41.21 -21.09 2.11
C GLN A 31 41.70 -21.81 0.85
N ARG A 32 41.57 -21.15 -0.32
CA ARG A 32 42.10 -21.68 -1.56
C ARG A 32 43.64 -21.71 -1.54
N ARG A 33 44.30 -20.65 -1.08
CA ARG A 33 45.76 -20.60 -0.90
C ARG A 33 46.27 -21.69 0.04
N VAL A 34 45.58 -21.91 1.16
CA VAL A 34 45.90 -22.99 2.11
C VAL A 34 45.81 -24.36 1.42
N ARG A 35 44.73 -24.62 0.65
CA ARG A 35 44.58 -25.89 -0.08
C ARG A 35 45.67 -26.10 -1.14
N GLU A 36 46.03 -25.05 -1.88
CA GLU A 36 47.09 -25.11 -2.89
C GLU A 36 48.46 -25.39 -2.23
N LEU A 37 48.78 -24.71 -1.12
CA LEU A 37 50.02 -24.93 -0.36
C LEU A 37 50.07 -26.31 0.32
N LEU A 38 48.93 -26.86 0.75
CA LEU A 38 48.86 -28.24 1.25
C LEU A 38 49.20 -29.27 0.17
N SER A 39 48.85 -28.98 -1.09
CA SER A 39 49.14 -29.86 -2.22
C SER A 39 50.60 -29.78 -2.69
N ALA A 40 51.31 -28.69 -2.39
CA ALA A 40 52.71 -28.50 -2.71
C ALA A 40 53.62 -29.09 -1.62
N SER A 41 54.32 -30.19 -1.90
CA SER A 41 55.19 -30.87 -0.94
C SER A 41 56.64 -30.33 -0.93
N THR A 42 56.83 -29.01 -0.98
CA THR A 42 58.16 -28.37 -0.88
C THR A 42 58.41 -27.84 0.54
N PRO A 43 59.67 -27.79 1.01
CA PRO A 43 60.00 -27.24 2.32
C PRO A 43 59.63 -25.74 2.46
N GLU A 44 59.71 -24.95 1.38
CA GLU A 44 59.25 -23.56 1.33
C GLU A 44 57.73 -23.46 1.50
N ALA A 45 56.97 -24.38 0.90
CA ALA A 45 55.52 -24.42 1.01
C ALA A 45 55.05 -24.66 2.46
N LYS A 46 55.83 -25.34 3.30
CA LYS A 46 55.49 -25.52 4.73
C LYS A 46 55.54 -24.22 5.53
N ALA A 47 56.49 -23.34 5.24
CA ALA A 47 56.61 -22.05 5.90
C ALA A 47 55.49 -21.09 5.47
N ASP A 48 55.16 -21.08 4.17
CA ASP A 48 54.07 -20.28 3.62
C ASP A 48 52.69 -20.80 4.03
N LEU A 49 52.53 -22.12 4.20
CA LEU A 49 51.33 -22.75 4.74
C LEU A 49 50.99 -22.21 6.13
N ALA A 50 51.98 -22.15 7.03
CA ALA A 50 51.77 -21.66 8.40
C ALA A 50 51.29 -20.20 8.42
N LYS A 51 51.85 -19.35 7.55
CA LYS A 51 51.41 -17.96 7.39
C LYS A 51 49.99 -17.88 6.82
N ALA A 52 49.69 -18.65 5.78
CA ALA A 52 48.37 -18.67 5.15
C ALA A 52 47.27 -19.19 6.10
N GLN A 53 47.58 -20.16 6.95
CA GLN A 53 46.65 -20.67 7.98
C GLN A 53 46.37 -19.65 9.08
N GLU A 54 47.38 -18.87 9.51
CA GLU A 54 47.15 -17.79 10.46
C GLU A 54 46.34 -16.67 9.82
N GLU A 55 46.61 -16.30 8.56
CA GLU A 55 45.79 -15.34 7.80
C GLU A 55 44.33 -15.82 7.68
N GLU A 56 44.10 -17.08 7.31
CA GLU A 56 42.75 -17.68 7.26
C GLU A 56 42.05 -17.57 8.61
N LYS A 57 42.76 -17.87 9.71
CA LYS A 57 42.21 -17.79 11.07
C LYS A 57 41.86 -16.36 11.46
N GLN A 58 42.65 -15.37 11.07
CA GLN A 58 42.34 -13.96 11.31
C GLN A 58 41.14 -13.50 10.48
N LEU A 59 41.10 -13.82 9.20
CA LEU A 59 39.96 -13.52 8.31
C LEU A 59 38.67 -14.19 8.80
N LYS A 60 38.75 -15.39 9.36
CA LYS A 60 37.60 -16.09 9.94
C LYS A 60 37.08 -15.42 11.21
N LYS A 61 37.95 -14.81 12.02
CA LYS A 61 37.53 -13.99 13.17
C LYS A 61 36.88 -12.69 12.70
N GLU A 62 37.43 -12.08 11.66
CA GLU A 62 36.88 -10.87 11.06
C GLU A 62 35.48 -11.12 10.49
N GLU A 63 35.29 -12.20 9.74
CA GLU A 63 33.99 -12.59 9.17
C GLU A 63 32.93 -12.81 10.25
N ARG A 64 33.28 -13.53 11.33
CA ARG A 64 32.40 -13.67 12.52
C ARG A 64 32.06 -12.34 13.17
N SER A 65 33.01 -11.39 13.19
CA SER A 65 32.75 -10.06 13.76
C SER A 65 31.77 -9.25 12.89
N TRP A 66 31.84 -9.40 11.57
CA TRP A 66 30.88 -8.82 10.62
C TRP A 66 29.51 -9.48 10.71
N GLU A 67 29.43 -10.81 10.81
CA GLU A 67 28.18 -11.52 11.03
C GLU A 67 27.50 -11.06 12.33
N LYS A 68 28.26 -10.88 13.42
CA LYS A 68 27.72 -10.36 14.68
C LYS A 68 27.16 -8.95 14.53
N LYS A 69 27.86 -8.04 13.83
CA LYS A 69 27.36 -6.68 13.54
C LYS A 69 26.09 -6.71 12.68
N MET A 70 26.01 -7.64 11.73
CA MET A 70 24.83 -7.81 10.88
C MET A 70 23.63 -8.34 11.67
N GLU A 71 23.85 -9.29 12.58
CA GLU A 71 22.78 -9.78 13.45
C GLU A 71 22.31 -8.73 14.46
N GLU A 72 23.23 -7.92 15.00
CA GLU A 72 22.89 -6.76 15.82
C GLU A 72 22.02 -5.77 15.03
N HIS A 73 22.38 -5.45 13.79
CA HIS A 73 21.57 -4.61 12.90
C HIS A 73 20.18 -5.19 12.62
N ARG A 74 20.05 -6.50 12.35
CA ARG A 74 18.75 -7.18 12.21
C ARG A 74 17.93 -7.16 13.50
N SER A 75 18.58 -7.27 14.64
CA SER A 75 17.92 -7.12 15.94
C SER A 75 17.44 -5.67 16.16
N GLU A 76 18.22 -4.67 15.75
CA GLU A 76 17.81 -3.26 15.74
C GLU A 76 16.60 -3.05 14.81
N GLU A 77 16.56 -3.69 13.65
CA GLU A 77 15.44 -3.65 12.70
C GLU A 77 14.14 -4.16 13.35
N LYS A 78 14.19 -5.29 14.05
CA LYS A 78 13.03 -5.86 14.78
C LYS A 78 12.54 -4.95 15.92
N LYS A 79 13.42 -4.11 16.48
CA LYS A 79 13.08 -3.15 17.55
C LYS A 79 12.59 -1.82 16.99
N MET A 80 12.60 -1.62 15.67
CA MET A 80 12.18 -0.36 15.08
C MET A 80 10.68 -0.09 15.35
N PRO A 81 10.29 1.19 15.55
CA PRO A 81 8.90 1.55 15.74
C PRO A 81 8.05 1.21 14.50
N TRP A 82 6.92 0.56 14.73
CA TRP A 82 5.89 0.35 13.72
C TRP A 82 5.34 1.69 13.23
N ASN A 83 5.68 2.04 11.99
CA ASN A 83 5.17 3.17 11.23
C ASN A 83 4.44 2.69 9.97
N VAL A 84 3.77 3.61 9.27
CA VAL A 84 2.97 3.32 8.05
C VAL A 84 3.77 2.50 7.02
N ASP A 85 5.06 2.83 6.82
CA ASP A 85 5.93 2.16 5.83
C ASP A 85 6.36 0.75 6.29
N THR A 86 6.36 0.47 7.60
CA THR A 86 6.71 -0.84 8.16
C THR A 86 5.49 -1.73 8.47
N LEU A 87 4.31 -1.14 8.60
CA LEU A 87 3.09 -1.84 9.01
C LEU A 87 2.40 -2.53 7.82
N SER A 88 2.38 -1.88 6.66
CA SER A 88 1.64 -2.36 5.50
C SER A 88 2.23 -1.86 4.20
N LYS A 89 2.17 -2.70 3.16
CA LYS A 89 2.40 -2.30 1.78
C LYS A 89 1.04 -2.14 1.09
N GLU A 90 0.94 -1.23 0.13
CA GLU A 90 -0.28 -1.06 -0.66
C GLU A 90 -0.53 -2.33 -1.49
N GLY A 91 -1.54 -3.12 -1.09
CA GLY A 91 -1.87 -4.38 -1.77
C GLY A 91 -2.81 -4.21 -2.96
N PHE A 92 -3.73 -3.26 -2.89
CA PHE A 92 -4.71 -2.98 -3.94
C PHE A 92 -5.15 -1.53 -3.86
N SER A 93 -5.02 -0.81 -4.98
CA SER A 93 -5.43 0.59 -5.11
C SER A 93 -6.34 0.72 -6.32
N LYS A 94 -7.64 0.96 -6.08
CA LYS A 94 -8.62 1.20 -7.14
C LYS A 94 -9.46 2.41 -6.78
N SER A 95 -9.28 3.49 -7.51
CA SER A 95 -10.18 4.64 -7.46
C SER A 95 -11.19 4.54 -8.60
N VAL A 96 -12.46 4.81 -8.28
CA VAL A 96 -13.53 5.00 -9.27
C VAL A 96 -14.15 6.35 -8.99
N VAL A 97 -14.02 7.27 -9.94
CA VAL A 97 -14.70 8.57 -9.86
C VAL A 97 -16.06 8.39 -10.50
N ASN A 98 -17.12 8.72 -9.76
CA ASN A 98 -18.51 8.59 -10.24
C ASN A 98 -18.85 9.77 -11.19
N ILE A 99 -18.25 9.75 -12.38
CA ILE A 99 -18.59 10.68 -13.46
C ILE A 99 -19.92 10.19 -14.04
N LYS A 100 -20.99 10.99 -13.87
CA LYS A 100 -22.26 10.71 -14.54
C LYS A 100 -22.01 10.70 -16.05
N PRO A 101 -22.44 9.68 -16.80
CA PRO A 101 -22.34 9.71 -18.24
C PRO A 101 -23.17 10.88 -18.76
N GLU A 102 -22.56 11.71 -19.59
CA GLU A 102 -23.22 12.82 -20.28
C GLU A 102 -24.10 12.24 -21.39
N LYS A 103 -25.20 11.61 -20.97
CA LYS A 103 -26.31 11.27 -21.86
C LYS A 103 -27.35 12.36 -21.64
N GLU A 104 -27.47 13.26 -22.60
CA GLU A 104 -28.71 14.00 -22.75
C GLU A 104 -29.77 12.98 -23.15
N GLU A 105 -30.59 12.56 -22.18
CA GLU A 105 -31.78 11.76 -22.47
C GLU A 105 -32.62 12.57 -23.47
N THR A 106 -32.81 12.02 -24.67
CA THR A 106 -33.64 12.63 -25.71
C THR A 106 -35.07 12.75 -25.16
N GLU A 107 -35.85 13.75 -25.58
CA GLU A 107 -37.22 13.96 -25.05
C GLU A 107 -38.09 12.70 -25.14
N GLU A 108 -37.89 11.89 -26.18
CA GLU A 108 -38.56 10.60 -26.38
C GLU A 108 -38.24 9.57 -25.28
N GLU A 109 -36.97 9.45 -24.85
CA GLU A 109 -36.58 8.55 -23.76
C GLU A 109 -37.15 9.01 -22.41
N LYS A 110 -37.29 10.32 -22.21
CA LYS A 110 -37.91 10.87 -20.99
C LYS A 110 -39.40 10.58 -20.96
N GLU A 111 -40.08 10.70 -22.08
CA GLU A 111 -41.52 10.43 -22.18
C GLU A 111 -41.82 8.93 -21.93
N GLU A 112 -41.02 8.02 -22.51
CA GLU A 112 -41.15 6.59 -22.24
C GLU A 112 -40.88 6.25 -20.76
N LYS A 113 -39.84 6.84 -20.16
CA LYS A 113 -39.56 6.68 -18.72
C LYS A 113 -40.69 7.23 -17.87
N HIS A 114 -41.26 8.38 -18.23
CA HIS A 114 -42.37 8.97 -17.49
C HIS A 114 -43.61 8.08 -17.56
N LYS A 115 -43.95 7.58 -18.75
CA LYS A 115 -45.09 6.67 -18.93
C LYS A 115 -44.93 5.38 -18.13
N THR A 116 -43.78 4.72 -18.26
CA THR A 116 -43.49 3.49 -17.52
C THR A 116 -43.40 3.72 -16.00
N PHE A 117 -42.91 4.87 -15.56
CA PHE A 117 -42.87 5.25 -14.15
C PHE A 117 -44.29 5.44 -13.58
N VAL A 118 -45.15 6.17 -14.29
CA VAL A 118 -46.54 6.42 -13.88
C VAL A 118 -47.32 5.11 -13.82
N GLU A 119 -47.18 4.23 -14.81
CA GLU A 119 -47.82 2.91 -14.83
C GLU A 119 -47.32 2.04 -13.66
N LYS A 120 -46.01 2.02 -13.42
CA LYS A 120 -45.41 1.21 -12.34
C LYS A 120 -45.83 1.67 -10.95
N TYR A 121 -45.93 2.97 -10.73
CA TYR A 121 -46.19 3.56 -9.41
C TYR A 121 -47.60 4.12 -9.25
N GLU A 122 -48.52 3.81 -10.17
CA GLU A 122 -49.88 4.35 -10.22
C GLU A 122 -50.59 4.29 -8.87
N LYS A 123 -50.52 3.14 -8.18
CA LYS A 123 -51.16 2.93 -6.87
C LYS A 123 -50.57 3.84 -5.79
N GLN A 124 -49.26 4.04 -5.80
CA GLN A 124 -48.57 4.90 -4.84
C GLN A 124 -48.85 6.37 -5.12
N ILE A 125 -48.88 6.76 -6.40
CA ILE A 125 -49.24 8.11 -6.83
C ILE A 125 -50.69 8.44 -6.44
N LYS A 126 -51.62 7.51 -6.67
CA LYS A 126 -53.02 7.65 -6.25
C LYS A 126 -53.15 7.76 -4.73
N HIS A 127 -52.51 6.86 -3.99
CA HIS A 127 -52.52 6.89 -2.53
C HIS A 127 -51.94 8.20 -1.97
N PHE A 128 -50.85 8.69 -2.56
CA PHE A 128 -50.26 9.98 -2.18
C PHE A 128 -51.17 11.16 -2.53
N GLY A 129 -51.84 11.11 -3.70
CA GLY A 129 -52.85 12.09 -4.09
C GLY A 129 -54.05 12.13 -3.14
N GLU A 130 -54.52 10.97 -2.68
CA GLU A 130 -55.56 10.86 -1.66
C GLU A 130 -55.09 11.43 -0.31
N LEU A 131 -53.87 11.10 0.13
CA LEU A 131 -53.28 11.67 1.35
C LEU A 131 -53.17 13.20 1.27
N LEU A 132 -52.70 13.74 0.14
CA LEU A 132 -52.63 15.19 -0.09
C LEU A 132 -54.02 15.84 -0.12
N SER A 133 -55.01 15.22 -0.78
CA SER A 133 -56.40 15.71 -0.81
C SER A 133 -57.00 15.73 0.60
N THR A 134 -56.72 14.71 1.40
CA THR A 134 -57.18 14.61 2.77
C THR A 134 -56.49 15.65 3.66
N PHE A 135 -55.18 15.85 3.47
CA PHE A 135 -54.41 16.88 4.16
C PHE A 135 -54.95 18.28 3.85
N LEU A 136 -55.17 18.61 2.56
CA LEU A 136 -55.68 19.93 2.15
C LEU A 136 -57.10 20.23 2.66
N ARG A 137 -57.94 19.22 2.94
CA ARG A 137 -59.25 19.42 3.59
C ARG A 137 -59.14 19.88 5.03
N PHE A 138 -58.04 19.58 5.71
CA PHE A 138 -57.78 19.97 7.10
C PHE A 138 -56.84 21.18 7.22
N VAL A 139 -56.30 21.71 6.11
CA VAL A 139 -55.48 22.93 6.09
C VAL A 139 -56.40 24.17 5.98
N PRO A 140 -56.37 25.11 6.95
CA PRO A 140 -57.15 26.34 6.88
C PRO A 140 -56.83 27.14 5.60
N HIS A 141 -57.84 27.73 4.97
CA HIS A 141 -57.77 28.45 3.69
C HIS A 141 -56.61 29.47 3.56
N ARG A 142 -56.11 30.00 4.69
CA ARG A 142 -55.00 30.95 4.74
C ARG A 142 -53.62 30.36 4.40
N TRP A 143 -53.45 29.03 4.46
CA TRP A 143 -52.21 28.33 4.11
C TRP A 143 -52.23 27.69 2.71
N LEU A 144 -53.40 27.58 2.08
CA LEU A 144 -53.59 27.00 0.74
C LEU A 144 -53.00 27.86 -0.41
N ILE A 145 -52.82 29.16 -0.21
CA ILE A 145 -52.28 30.08 -1.23
C ILE A 145 -50.79 29.85 -1.46
N VAL A 146 -50.03 29.47 -0.41
CA VAL A 146 -48.59 29.18 -0.50
C VAL A 146 -48.35 27.79 -1.12
N GLY A 147 -49.22 26.82 -0.86
CA GLY A 147 -49.09 25.44 -1.36
C GLY A 147 -49.36 25.30 -2.86
N ARG A 148 -50.33 26.01 -3.43
CA ARG A 148 -50.61 25.94 -4.87
C ARG A 148 -49.44 26.38 -5.74
N HIS A 149 -48.62 27.32 -5.27
CA HIS A 149 -47.44 27.79 -5.99
C HIS A 149 -46.29 26.75 -6.01
N GLN A 150 -46.23 25.88 -5.00
CA GLN A 150 -45.25 24.78 -4.93
C GLN A 150 -45.68 23.56 -5.77
N GLN A 151 -46.99 23.31 -5.87
CA GLN A 151 -47.50 22.15 -6.61
C GLN A 151 -47.40 22.31 -8.13
N THR A 152 -47.57 23.54 -8.67
CA THR A 152 -47.25 23.82 -10.08
C THR A 152 -45.75 23.67 -10.36
N ARG A 153 -44.88 23.96 -9.37
CA ARG A 153 -43.42 23.83 -9.51
C ARG A 153 -42.95 22.37 -9.53
N LEU A 154 -43.65 21.47 -8.82
CA LEU A 154 -43.36 20.03 -8.82
C LEU A 154 -43.83 19.34 -10.11
N LEU A 155 -44.91 19.82 -10.73
CA LEU A 155 -45.42 19.26 -12.00
C LEU A 155 -44.68 19.79 -13.24
N TYR A 156 -44.02 20.94 -13.16
CA TYR A 156 -43.28 21.55 -14.28
C TYR A 156 -41.75 21.42 -14.20
N SER A 157 -41.21 20.75 -13.18
CA SER A 157 -39.76 20.60 -12.99
C SER A 157 -39.24 19.18 -13.30
N TYR A 158 -40.03 18.37 -14.00
CA TYR A 158 -39.63 17.10 -14.60
C TYR A 158 -39.88 17.13 -16.10
#